data_AF-A0A840P7D1-F1
#
_entry.id   AF-A0A840P7D1-F1
#
_cell.length_a   1.000
_cell.length_b   1.000
_cell.length_c   1.000
_cell.angle_alpha   90.00
_cell.angle_beta   90.00
_cell.angle_gamma   90.00
#
_symmetry.space_group_name_H-M   'P 1'
#
loop_
_entity.id
_entity.type
_entity.pdbx_description
1 polymer ?
#
loop_
_entity_poly.entity_id
_entity_poly.type
_entity_poly.pdbx_seq_one_letter_code
_entity_poly.pdbx_strand_id
1 'polypeptide(L)'
;MSVPAGRRRHAARGGGAGAAAGGERIQWADTAKGVCILLVVLWHVVAKHYLQIEWKIGLPVPGAWGALGEALLPLRMPLFFTISGMFAAGAVLRPWRMVARSRVAKFLYLYALWLMIHTAWLSLNPGFPTDRATSVLGLVEQLTISPSNLWYLFALAVYFTIAKVTRGLPPALVLVPALALSVAAAAELLPVAGNRAGLYQNLVFFLAGLYFRPLVERVTARARGRDLLLTGAAYGLVLLAITALGAKTWPGVWPAASVVATLFGLIAAAMMCRVPLISRPLSALGRRTLPIYVIHMPVLAMLDLVLAGPLARLGAPWSAIVALAEPVLLTALIAWICLMLDGGLRRVRADRVLLDLPGGAPAGRHAQHPRSVQPVQPVPPAPPMPPAQPVQPVRAAQPGWSPARTGDLLQEPPYEVRP
;
A
#
# COMPACT_ATOMS: atom_id res chain seq x y z
N MET A 1 -26.26 30.46 -62.08
CA MET A 1 -25.79 29.07 -62.25
C MET A 1 -24.30 29.12 -62.49
N SER A 2 -23.38 28.48 -61.79
CA SER A 2 -23.37 27.76 -60.50
C SER A 2 -21.94 27.20 -60.35
N VAL A 3 -21.48 27.09 -59.09
CA VAL A 3 -20.26 26.40 -58.60
C VAL A 3 -18.95 27.21 -58.59
N PRO A 4 -18.48 27.64 -57.39
CA PRO A 4 -17.10 28.05 -57.17
C PRO A 4 -16.24 26.89 -56.60
N ALA A 5 -14.95 26.97 -56.90
CA ALA A 5 -13.92 26.01 -56.53
C ALA A 5 -13.66 25.97 -55.00
N GLY A 6 -13.77 24.78 -54.42
CA GLY A 6 -13.45 24.51 -53.01
C GLY A 6 -11.94 24.39 -52.79
N ARG A 7 -11.32 25.43 -52.19
CA ARG A 7 -9.99 25.33 -51.58
C ARG A 7 -10.12 24.78 -50.15
N ARG A 8 -9.64 23.55 -49.95
CA ARG A 8 -9.45 22.94 -48.64
C ARG A 8 -8.41 23.75 -47.85
N ARG A 9 -8.81 24.34 -46.71
CA ARG A 9 -7.87 24.83 -45.69
C ARG A 9 -7.80 23.82 -44.55
N HIS A 10 -6.61 23.28 -44.34
CA HIS A 10 -6.25 22.48 -43.17
C HIS A 10 -6.39 23.33 -41.91
N ALA A 11 -7.36 23.00 -41.05
CA ALA A 11 -7.41 23.50 -39.68
C ALA A 11 -6.60 22.53 -38.79
N ALA A 12 -5.44 22.99 -38.33
CA ALA A 12 -4.66 22.36 -37.29
C ALA A 12 -5.48 22.36 -35.98
N ARG A 13 -6.02 21.21 -35.58
CA ARG A 13 -6.52 21.00 -34.22
C ARG A 13 -5.32 20.71 -33.33
N GLY A 14 -4.85 21.74 -32.63
CA GLY A 14 -3.96 21.59 -31.49
C GLY A 14 -4.64 20.74 -30.41
N GLY A 15 -4.22 19.48 -30.32
CA GLY A 15 -4.59 18.57 -29.24
C GLY A 15 -3.89 19.01 -27.95
N GLY A 16 -4.46 20.02 -27.30
CA GLY A 16 -4.15 20.33 -25.91
C GLY A 16 -4.61 19.17 -25.05
N ALA A 17 -3.70 18.25 -24.77
CA ALA A 17 -3.86 17.24 -23.75
C ALA A 17 -4.19 17.93 -22.44
N GLY A 18 -5.48 17.92 -22.08
CA GLY A 18 -5.94 18.27 -20.76
C GLY A 18 -5.24 17.36 -19.77
N ALA A 19 -4.18 17.87 -19.16
CA ALA A 19 -3.55 17.31 -17.98
C ALA A 19 -4.60 17.32 -16.86
N ALA A 20 -5.42 16.29 -16.83
CA ALA A 20 -6.36 16.04 -15.76
C ALA A 20 -5.55 15.79 -14.49
N ALA A 21 -5.63 16.74 -13.56
CA ALA A 21 -5.08 16.66 -12.21
C ALA A 21 -5.75 15.51 -11.43
N GLY A 22 -5.20 14.30 -11.58
CA GLY A 22 -5.41 13.16 -10.71
C GLY A 22 -4.03 12.65 -10.33
N GLY A 23 -3.67 12.75 -9.04
CA GLY A 23 -2.31 12.47 -8.54
C GLY A 23 -1.67 11.25 -9.23
N GLU A 24 -0.52 11.49 -9.86
CA GLU A 24 0.19 10.55 -10.71
C GLU A 24 0.40 9.24 -9.93
N ARG A 25 -0.36 8.20 -10.30
CA ARG A 25 -0.31 6.91 -9.60
C ARG A 25 1.04 6.26 -9.90
N ILE A 26 1.72 5.84 -8.83
CA ILE A 26 3.04 5.23 -8.90
C ILE A 26 2.93 3.80 -9.47
N GLN A 27 3.12 3.66 -10.78
CA GLN A 27 2.91 2.40 -11.50
C GLN A 27 3.77 1.25 -10.95
N TRP A 28 5.03 1.50 -10.61
CA TRP A 28 5.92 0.46 -10.06
C TRP A 28 5.43 -0.10 -8.73
N ALA A 29 4.77 0.73 -7.91
CA ALA A 29 4.19 0.30 -6.65
C ALA A 29 2.96 -0.59 -6.87
N ASP A 30 2.17 -0.32 -7.91
CA ASP A 30 1.09 -1.22 -8.35
C ASP A 30 1.65 -2.55 -8.89
N THR A 31 2.67 -2.52 -9.76
CA THR A 31 3.35 -3.75 -10.22
C THR A 31 3.90 -4.56 -9.04
N ALA A 32 4.56 -3.91 -8.09
CA ALA A 32 5.12 -4.59 -6.91
C ALA A 32 4.01 -5.27 -6.07
N LYS A 33 2.89 -4.59 -5.81
CA LYS A 33 1.73 -5.21 -5.14
C LYS A 33 1.18 -6.41 -5.92
N GLY A 34 1.15 -6.31 -7.25
CA GLY A 34 0.74 -7.41 -8.14
C GLY A 34 1.64 -8.64 -8.01
N VAL A 35 2.96 -8.44 -7.98
CA VAL A 35 3.92 -9.53 -7.76
C VAL A 35 3.77 -10.09 -6.34
N CYS A 36 3.73 -9.25 -5.32
CA CYS A 36 3.57 -9.68 -3.93
C CYS A 36 2.32 -10.55 -3.73
N ILE A 37 1.17 -10.16 -4.29
CA ILE A 37 -0.05 -10.96 -4.11
C ILE A 37 0.05 -12.32 -4.81
N LEU A 38 0.69 -12.41 -5.98
CA LEU A 38 0.95 -13.69 -6.64
C LEU A 38 1.90 -14.57 -5.84
N LEU A 39 2.98 -13.99 -5.28
CA LEU A 39 3.91 -14.72 -4.42
C LEU A 39 3.24 -15.23 -3.14
N VAL A 40 2.29 -14.48 -2.58
CA VAL A 40 1.48 -14.92 -1.44
C VAL A 40 0.60 -16.11 -1.83
N VAL A 41 -0.11 -16.04 -2.96
CA VAL A 41 -0.95 -17.16 -3.42
C VAL A 41 -0.09 -18.38 -3.74
N LEU A 42 1.06 -18.19 -4.40
CA LEU A 42 2.02 -19.26 -4.70
C LEU A 42 2.51 -19.95 -3.44
N TRP A 43 2.88 -19.19 -2.39
CA TRP A 43 3.25 -19.81 -1.11
C TRP A 43 2.12 -20.69 -0.58
N HIS A 44 0.87 -20.22 -0.63
CA HIS A 44 -0.27 -20.98 -0.08
C HIS A 44 -0.52 -22.25 -0.89
N VAL A 45 -0.43 -22.17 -2.21
CA VAL A 45 -0.47 -23.34 -3.10
C VAL A 45 0.63 -24.33 -2.71
N VAL A 46 1.88 -23.87 -2.62
CA VAL A 46 3.03 -24.74 -2.30
C VAL A 46 2.86 -25.39 -0.93
N ALA A 47 2.65 -24.59 0.11
CA ALA A 47 2.67 -25.07 1.49
C ALA A 47 1.41 -25.84 1.91
N LYS A 48 0.23 -25.43 1.43
CA LYS A 48 -1.06 -25.97 1.91
C LYS A 48 -1.66 -27.04 1.01
N HIS A 49 -1.24 -27.13 -0.25
CA HIS A 49 -1.75 -28.11 -1.21
C HIS A 49 -0.62 -28.98 -1.76
N TYR A 50 0.30 -28.38 -2.51
CA TYR A 50 1.30 -29.10 -3.29
C TYR A 50 2.26 -29.97 -2.44
N LEU A 51 2.75 -29.46 -1.31
CA LEU A 51 3.62 -30.22 -0.39
C LEU A 51 2.86 -31.26 0.44
N GLN A 52 1.52 -31.25 0.42
CA GLN A 52 0.69 -32.27 1.05
C GLN A 52 0.43 -33.47 0.12
N ILE A 53 0.76 -33.33 -1.16
CA ILE A 53 0.60 -34.39 -2.15
C ILE A 53 1.83 -35.30 -2.13
N GLU A 54 1.59 -36.61 -2.06
CA GLU A 54 2.63 -37.62 -2.22
C GLU A 54 3.01 -37.78 -3.71
N TRP A 55 3.95 -36.96 -4.16
CA TRP A 55 4.45 -37.01 -5.53
C TRP A 55 5.30 -38.26 -5.78
N LYS A 56 4.88 -39.11 -6.73
CA LYS A 56 5.63 -40.29 -7.17
C LYS A 56 6.73 -39.93 -8.16
N ILE A 57 7.76 -39.22 -7.68
CA ILE A 57 8.89 -38.72 -8.48
C ILE A 57 10.22 -38.98 -7.78
N GLY A 58 11.23 -39.41 -8.53
CA GLY A 58 12.59 -39.61 -8.01
C GLY A 58 13.43 -38.33 -7.92
N LEU A 59 12.89 -37.18 -8.33
CA LEU A 59 13.58 -35.89 -8.34
C LEU A 59 13.13 -35.02 -7.16
N PRO A 60 14.02 -34.22 -6.55
CA PRO A 60 13.71 -33.39 -5.38
C PRO A 60 12.94 -32.11 -5.74
N VAL A 61 12.05 -32.16 -6.73
CA VAL A 61 11.21 -31.01 -7.18
C VAL A 61 10.37 -30.45 -6.04
N PRO A 62 9.73 -31.25 -5.15
CA PRO A 62 8.93 -30.72 -4.07
C PRO A 62 9.76 -29.95 -3.05
N GLY A 63 10.94 -30.49 -2.71
CA GLY A 63 11.91 -29.80 -1.85
C GLY A 63 12.39 -28.47 -2.43
N ALA A 64 12.62 -28.41 -3.75
CA ALA A 64 13.01 -27.17 -4.43
C ALA A 64 11.92 -26.09 -4.36
N TRP A 65 10.64 -26.45 -4.55
CA TRP A 65 9.52 -25.52 -4.38
C TRP A 65 9.38 -25.04 -2.93
N GLY A 66 9.55 -25.94 -1.95
CA GLY A 66 9.56 -25.58 -0.54
C GLY A 66 10.69 -24.59 -0.20
N ALA A 67 11.91 -24.88 -0.65
CA ALA A 67 13.07 -24.01 -0.45
C ALA A 67 12.88 -22.64 -1.12
N LEU A 68 12.31 -22.58 -2.32
CA LEU A 68 11.97 -21.33 -2.99
C LEU A 68 10.91 -20.54 -2.20
N GLY A 69 9.90 -21.21 -1.65
CA GLY A 69 8.86 -20.59 -0.82
C GLY A 69 9.41 -19.95 0.46
N GLU A 70 10.37 -20.61 1.12
CA GLU A 70 11.10 -20.07 2.27
C GLU A 70 12.02 -18.92 1.87
N ALA A 71 12.75 -19.07 0.76
CA ALA A 71 13.63 -18.02 0.23
C ALA A 71 12.87 -16.75 -0.13
N LEU A 72 11.61 -16.83 -0.56
CA LEU A 72 10.78 -15.65 -0.88
C LEU A 72 10.05 -15.04 0.32
N LEU A 73 10.13 -15.67 1.50
CA LEU A 73 9.43 -15.22 2.71
C LEU A 73 9.92 -13.84 3.22
N PRO A 74 11.24 -13.56 3.33
CA PRO A 74 11.75 -12.23 3.69
C PRO A 74 11.45 -11.14 2.65
N LEU A 75 11.08 -11.53 1.43
CA LEU A 75 10.72 -10.60 0.36
C LEU A 75 9.24 -10.25 0.39
N ARG A 76 8.35 -11.25 0.41
CA ARG A 76 6.93 -11.06 0.09
C ARG A 76 6.20 -10.14 1.08
N MET A 77 6.31 -10.38 2.39
CA MET A 77 5.54 -9.63 3.40
C MET A 77 6.21 -8.28 3.69
N PRO A 78 7.53 -8.20 3.94
CA PRO A 78 8.21 -6.93 4.20
C PRO A 78 8.01 -5.91 3.07
N LEU A 79 8.19 -6.34 1.81
CA LEU A 79 7.96 -5.49 0.64
C LEU A 79 6.52 -4.98 0.57
N PHE A 80 5.54 -5.88 0.77
CA PHE A 80 4.12 -5.53 0.69
C PHE A 80 3.74 -4.51 1.78
N PHE A 81 4.27 -4.67 2.99
CA PHE A 81 4.07 -3.70 4.07
C PHE A 81 4.78 -2.38 3.84
N THR A 82 6.01 -2.37 3.31
CA THR A 82 6.71 -1.14 2.93
C THR A 82 5.89 -0.34 1.91
N ILE A 83 5.37 -0.97 0.87
CA ILE A 83 4.52 -0.28 -0.12
C ILE A 83 3.22 0.24 0.51
N SER A 84 2.61 -0.54 1.39
CA SER A 84 1.41 -0.10 2.12
C SER A 84 1.67 1.11 3.04
N GLY A 85 2.82 1.14 3.69
CA GLY A 85 3.30 2.30 4.47
C GLY A 85 3.47 3.55 3.63
N MET A 86 4.05 3.42 2.43
CA MET A 86 4.20 4.53 1.48
C MET A 86 2.85 5.14 1.11
N PHE A 87 1.85 4.30 0.81
CA PHE A 87 0.49 4.76 0.50
C PHE A 87 -0.26 5.33 1.72
N ALA A 88 0.16 4.96 2.93
CA ALA A 88 -0.39 5.48 4.17
C ALA A 88 0.18 6.85 4.57
N ALA A 89 1.36 7.23 4.08
CA ALA A 89 2.06 8.46 4.49
C ALA A 89 1.18 9.72 4.44
N GLY A 90 0.47 9.95 3.33
CA GLY A 90 -0.43 11.10 3.20
C GLY A 90 -1.72 10.97 4.02
N ALA A 91 -2.19 9.76 4.29
CA ALA A 91 -3.41 9.51 5.07
C ALA A 91 -3.19 9.70 6.57
N VAL A 92 -1.97 9.45 7.07
CA VAL A 92 -1.61 9.63 8.48
C VAL A 92 -1.76 11.11 8.91
N LEU A 93 -1.50 12.06 8.01
CA LEU A 93 -1.61 13.50 8.28
C LEU A 93 -3.04 14.04 8.33
N ARG A 94 -4.03 13.33 7.76
CA ARG A 94 -5.43 13.80 7.70
C ARG A 94 -6.14 13.65 9.04
N PRO A 95 -7.22 14.39 9.35
CA PRO A 95 -8.00 14.18 10.58
C PRO A 95 -8.57 12.75 10.71
N TRP A 96 -8.72 12.23 11.94
CA TRP A 96 -9.27 10.89 12.21
C TRP A 96 -10.61 10.63 11.53
N ARG A 97 -11.51 11.62 11.53
CA ARG A 97 -12.84 11.55 10.90
C ARG A 97 -12.80 11.16 9.41
N MET A 98 -11.71 11.49 8.70
CA MET A 98 -11.56 11.17 7.28
C MET A 98 -10.95 9.79 7.01
N VAL A 99 -10.22 9.22 7.97
CA VAL A 99 -9.40 8.02 7.75
C VAL A 99 -9.77 6.83 8.61
N ALA A 100 -10.41 7.03 9.77
CA ALA A 100 -10.82 5.94 10.65
C ALA A 100 -11.70 4.94 9.90
N ARG A 101 -12.68 5.44 9.14
CA ARG A 101 -13.59 4.59 8.35
C ARG A 101 -12.86 3.84 7.24
N SER A 102 -12.05 4.53 6.44
CA SER A 102 -11.45 3.99 5.21
C SER A 102 -10.17 3.18 5.43
N ARG A 103 -9.48 3.35 6.56
CA ARG A 103 -8.17 2.73 6.86
C ARG A 103 -8.14 1.86 8.10
N VAL A 104 -9.10 1.97 9.00
CA VAL A 104 -9.16 1.13 10.22
C VAL A 104 -10.43 0.31 10.19
N ALA A 105 -11.60 0.94 10.26
CA ALA A 105 -12.88 0.25 10.33
C ALA A 105 -13.12 -0.66 9.11
N LYS A 106 -12.78 -0.20 7.90
CA LYS A 106 -12.86 -1.03 6.68
C LYS A 106 -12.03 -2.32 6.80
N PHE A 107 -10.78 -2.24 7.23
CA PHE A 107 -9.94 -3.42 7.30
C PHE A 107 -10.33 -4.36 8.44
N LEU A 108 -10.74 -3.82 9.60
CA LEU A 108 -11.27 -4.63 10.69
C LEU A 108 -12.60 -5.30 10.33
N TYR A 109 -13.49 -4.59 9.63
CA TYR A 109 -14.74 -5.14 9.12
C TYR A 109 -14.47 -6.28 8.13
N LEU A 110 -13.61 -6.05 7.14
CA LEU A 110 -13.25 -7.09 6.17
C LEU A 110 -12.57 -8.27 6.83
N TYR A 111 -11.71 -8.04 7.82
CA TYR A 111 -11.09 -9.10 8.60
C TYR A 111 -12.14 -9.97 9.30
N ALA A 112 -13.05 -9.35 10.06
CA ALA A 112 -14.09 -10.07 10.78
C ALA A 112 -15.05 -10.82 9.84
N LEU A 113 -15.52 -10.15 8.78
CA LEU A 113 -16.43 -10.73 7.79
C LEU A 113 -15.81 -11.94 7.10
N TRP A 114 -14.61 -11.79 6.55
CA TRP A 114 -13.95 -12.86 5.83
C TRP A 114 -13.44 -13.97 6.75
N LEU A 115 -13.14 -13.69 8.02
CA LEU A 115 -12.83 -14.72 8.99
C LEU A 115 -14.01 -15.67 9.19
N MET A 116 -15.23 -15.14 9.29
CA MET A 116 -16.44 -15.96 9.36
C MET A 116 -16.66 -16.77 8.08
N ILE A 117 -16.49 -16.15 6.91
CA ILE A 117 -16.61 -16.84 5.61
C ILE A 117 -15.56 -17.95 5.48
N HIS A 118 -14.29 -17.68 5.82
CA HIS A 118 -13.21 -18.66 5.79
C HIS A 118 -13.52 -19.83 6.71
N THR A 119 -13.95 -19.55 7.95
CA THR A 119 -14.32 -20.59 8.92
C THR A 119 -15.43 -21.48 8.38
N ALA A 120 -16.48 -20.90 7.80
CA ALA A 120 -17.60 -21.63 7.23
C ALA A 120 -17.23 -22.42 5.96
N TRP A 121 -16.32 -21.90 5.13
CA TRP A 121 -15.94 -22.58 3.89
C TRP A 121 -14.90 -23.68 4.13
N LEU A 122 -13.96 -23.43 5.03
CA LEU A 122 -12.93 -24.40 5.42
C LEU A 122 -13.51 -25.57 6.21
N SER A 123 -14.67 -25.42 6.87
CA SER A 123 -15.34 -26.55 7.51
C SER A 123 -15.80 -27.62 6.51
N LEU A 124 -15.95 -27.27 5.23
CA LEU A 124 -16.26 -28.22 4.15
C LEU A 124 -15.05 -29.08 3.74
N ASN A 125 -13.82 -28.65 4.07
CA ASN A 125 -12.60 -29.44 3.90
C ASN A 125 -11.82 -29.53 5.22
N PRO A 126 -12.25 -30.35 6.19
CA PRO A 126 -11.61 -30.44 7.50
C PRO A 126 -10.14 -30.89 7.47
N GLY A 127 -9.72 -31.59 6.42
CA GLY A 127 -8.35 -32.09 6.25
C GLY A 127 -7.37 -31.07 5.64
N PHE A 128 -7.86 -29.92 5.16
CA PHE A 128 -7.01 -28.87 4.63
C PHE A 128 -6.13 -28.27 5.74
N PRO A 129 -4.80 -28.14 5.56
CA PRO A 129 -3.86 -27.77 6.63
C PRO A 129 -3.89 -26.27 6.94
N THR A 130 -5.06 -25.71 7.23
CA THR A 130 -5.28 -24.29 7.49
C THR A 130 -6.12 -24.11 8.75
N ASP A 131 -5.67 -23.23 9.64
CA ASP A 131 -6.37 -22.90 10.87
C ASP A 131 -7.78 -22.38 10.58
N ARG A 132 -8.76 -23.01 11.21
CA ARG A 132 -10.17 -22.62 11.21
C ARG A 132 -10.71 -22.69 12.62
N ALA A 133 -11.62 -21.78 12.96
CA ALA A 133 -12.31 -21.88 14.24
C ALA A 133 -13.23 -23.11 14.24
N THR A 134 -13.07 -23.99 15.23
CA THR A 134 -13.95 -25.15 15.47
C THR A 134 -14.98 -24.87 16.55
N SER A 135 -14.84 -23.76 17.29
CA SER A 135 -15.72 -23.33 18.37
C SER A 135 -15.88 -21.80 18.38
N VAL A 136 -16.89 -21.30 19.07
CA VAL A 136 -17.10 -19.86 19.27
C VAL A 136 -15.89 -19.22 19.98
N LEU A 137 -15.32 -19.91 20.97
CA LEU A 137 -14.14 -19.43 21.68
C LEU A 137 -12.92 -19.38 20.74
N GLY A 138 -12.72 -20.39 19.90
CA GLY A 138 -11.66 -20.38 18.88
C GLY A 138 -11.85 -19.28 17.83
N LEU A 139 -13.10 -18.92 17.50
CA LEU A 139 -13.40 -17.79 16.62
C LEU A 139 -13.04 -16.46 17.28
N VAL A 140 -13.38 -16.28 18.56
CA VAL A 140 -12.99 -15.09 19.34
C VAL A 140 -11.47 -15.01 19.46
N GLU A 141 -10.81 -16.12 19.74
CA GLU A 141 -9.35 -16.20 19.80
C GLU A 141 -8.72 -15.81 18.46
N GLN A 142 -9.22 -16.32 17.33
CA GLN A 142 -8.71 -15.94 16.01
C GLN A 142 -9.00 -14.46 15.68
N LEU A 143 -10.14 -13.94 16.14
CA LEU A 143 -10.52 -12.55 15.91
C LEU A 143 -9.64 -11.57 16.70
N THR A 144 -9.14 -11.97 17.87
CA THR A 144 -8.51 -11.06 18.84
C THR A 144 -7.06 -11.37 19.15
N ILE A 145 -6.71 -12.64 19.37
CA ILE A 145 -5.43 -13.08 19.91
C ILE A 145 -4.55 -13.64 18.80
N SER A 146 -5.02 -14.60 18.00
CA SER A 146 -4.21 -15.35 17.03
C SER A 146 -4.73 -15.19 15.60
N PRO A 147 -4.34 -14.12 14.87
CA PRO A 147 -4.91 -13.84 13.57
C PRO A 147 -4.72 -14.97 12.57
N SER A 148 -5.79 -15.36 11.90
CA SER A 148 -5.78 -16.40 10.85
C SER A 148 -4.99 -15.95 9.62
N ASN A 149 -5.09 -16.66 8.48
CA ASN A 149 -4.45 -16.24 7.22
C ASN A 149 -4.87 -14.84 6.75
N LEU A 150 -5.93 -14.25 7.31
CA LEU A 150 -6.38 -12.90 7.03
C LEU A 150 -5.64 -11.81 7.81
N TRP A 151 -4.62 -12.16 8.59
CA TRP A 151 -3.86 -11.28 9.48
C TRP A 151 -3.34 -9.98 8.86
N TYR A 152 -3.04 -9.94 7.55
CA TYR A 152 -2.57 -8.72 6.89
C TYR A 152 -3.59 -7.57 6.99
N LEU A 153 -4.90 -7.84 6.92
CA LEU A 153 -5.93 -6.80 7.08
C LEU A 153 -5.92 -6.23 8.49
N PHE A 154 -5.84 -7.11 9.49
CA PHE A 154 -5.70 -6.72 10.89
C PHE A 154 -4.42 -5.89 11.09
N ALA A 155 -3.29 -6.35 10.53
CA ALA A 155 -2.01 -5.65 10.58
C ALA A 155 -2.09 -4.25 9.97
N LEU A 156 -2.73 -4.08 8.82
CA LEU A 156 -2.90 -2.75 8.21
C LEU A 156 -3.68 -1.80 9.11
N ALA A 157 -4.75 -2.26 9.76
CA ALA A 157 -5.52 -1.45 10.68
C ALA A 157 -4.68 -1.03 11.90
N VAL A 158 -3.96 -1.98 12.50
CA VAL A 158 -3.11 -1.76 13.67
C VAL A 158 -1.92 -0.86 13.33
N TYR A 159 -1.18 -1.17 12.27
CA TYR A 159 0.00 -0.41 11.86
C TYR A 159 -0.35 1.02 11.47
N PHE A 160 -1.46 1.23 10.74
CA PHE A 160 -1.94 2.56 10.43
C PHE A 160 -2.31 3.33 11.71
N THR A 161 -2.97 2.67 12.66
CA THR A 161 -3.32 3.28 13.95
C THR A 161 -2.08 3.68 14.73
N ILE A 162 -1.09 2.79 14.85
CA ILE A 162 0.20 3.07 15.49
C ILE A 162 0.86 4.27 14.82
N ALA A 163 1.06 4.23 13.50
CA ALA A 163 1.68 5.32 12.75
C ALA A 163 0.95 6.66 12.89
N LYS A 164 -0.37 6.61 13.05
CA LYS A 164 -1.21 7.81 13.20
C LYS A 164 -1.15 8.42 14.60
N VAL A 165 -1.14 7.58 15.63
CA VAL A 165 -1.00 8.03 17.03
C VAL A 165 0.41 8.56 17.26
N THR A 166 1.43 7.92 16.68
CA THR A 166 2.83 8.30 16.87
C THR A 166 3.34 9.35 15.88
N ARG A 167 2.48 9.90 15.02
CA ARG A 167 2.86 10.85 13.94
C ARG A 167 3.57 12.13 14.42
N GLY A 168 3.39 12.50 15.69
CA GLY A 168 4.04 13.67 16.30
C GLY A 168 5.40 13.38 16.93
N LEU A 169 5.80 12.10 17.02
CA LEU A 169 7.07 11.69 17.61
C LEU A 169 8.18 11.71 16.57
N PRO A 170 9.45 11.94 16.97
CA PRO A 170 10.62 11.71 16.13
C PRO A 170 10.61 10.28 15.55
N PRO A 171 10.92 10.08 14.26
CA PRO A 171 10.87 8.76 13.62
C PRO A 171 11.68 7.67 14.35
N ALA A 172 12.82 8.04 14.94
CA ALA A 172 13.66 7.14 15.72
C ALA A 172 12.93 6.51 16.92
N LEU A 173 12.09 7.28 17.63
CA LEU A 173 11.32 6.80 18.78
C LEU A 173 10.24 5.78 18.39
N VAL A 174 9.89 5.68 17.12
CA VAL A 174 8.90 4.72 16.61
C VAL A 174 9.58 3.55 15.91
N LEU A 175 10.61 3.82 15.10
CA LEU A 175 11.33 2.80 14.35
C LEU A 175 12.22 1.91 15.22
N VAL A 176 12.91 2.46 16.22
CA VAL A 176 13.80 1.66 17.09
C VAL A 176 13.01 0.61 17.88
N PRO A 177 11.90 0.96 18.57
CA PRO A 177 11.08 -0.06 19.24
C PRO A 177 10.46 -1.06 18.25
N ALA A 178 10.04 -0.62 17.06
CA ALA A 178 9.51 -1.52 16.04
C ALA A 178 10.57 -2.50 15.52
N LEU A 179 11.82 -2.05 15.36
CA LEU A 179 12.94 -2.90 14.98
C LEU A 179 13.28 -3.88 16.12
N ALA A 180 13.34 -3.41 17.36
CA ALA A 180 13.57 -4.27 18.52
C ALA A 180 12.49 -5.36 18.65
N LEU A 181 11.22 -5.00 18.46
CA LEU A 181 10.10 -5.94 18.41
C LEU A 181 10.25 -6.94 17.26
N SER A 182 10.67 -6.48 16.08
CA SER A 182 10.94 -7.36 14.94
C SER A 182 12.10 -8.33 15.20
N VAL A 183 13.16 -7.88 15.86
CA VAL A 183 14.31 -8.71 16.24
C VAL A 183 13.88 -9.76 17.26
N ALA A 184 13.19 -9.34 18.32
CA ALA A 184 12.72 -10.24 19.38
C ALA A 184 11.75 -11.30 18.85
N ALA A 185 10.82 -10.91 17.97
CA ALA A 185 9.87 -11.84 17.36
C ALA A 185 10.52 -12.78 16.33
N ALA A 186 11.60 -12.37 15.66
CA ALA A 186 12.30 -13.23 14.69
C ALA A 186 13.30 -14.18 15.36
N ALA A 187 13.85 -13.78 16.51
CA ALA A 187 14.72 -14.61 17.33
C ALA A 187 13.95 -15.54 18.29
N GLU A 188 12.63 -15.66 18.11
CA GLU A 188 11.75 -16.52 18.92
C GLU A 188 11.81 -16.22 20.44
N LEU A 189 12.23 -15.02 20.82
CA LEU A 189 12.31 -14.59 22.22
C LEU A 189 10.94 -14.28 22.84
N LEU A 190 9.90 -14.21 22.00
CA LEU A 190 8.54 -14.00 22.42
C LEU A 190 7.76 -15.31 22.23
N PRO A 191 6.96 -15.76 23.22
CA PRO A 191 6.03 -16.86 23.03
C PRO A 191 4.87 -16.36 22.16
N VAL A 192 4.95 -16.64 20.87
CA VAL A 192 4.01 -16.12 19.87
C VAL A 192 3.31 -17.27 19.16
N ALA A 193 2.01 -17.44 19.42
CA ALA A 193 1.17 -18.40 18.72
C ALA A 193 0.75 -17.89 17.33
N GLY A 194 0.66 -18.79 16.35
CA GLY A 194 0.13 -18.52 15.02
C GLY A 194 0.87 -17.44 14.23
N ASN A 195 0.14 -16.65 13.43
CA ASN A 195 0.72 -15.65 12.53
C ASN A 195 1.14 -14.33 13.23
N ARG A 196 1.01 -14.23 14.56
CA ARG A 196 1.37 -13.03 15.32
C ARG A 196 2.86 -12.68 15.20
N ALA A 197 3.74 -13.67 14.99
CA ALA A 197 5.17 -13.40 14.80
C ALA A 197 5.38 -12.51 13.56
N GLY A 198 4.63 -12.78 12.49
CA GLY A 198 4.59 -11.93 11.30
C GLY A 198 4.08 -10.52 11.59
N LEU A 199 3.08 -10.35 12.47
CA LEU A 199 2.59 -9.03 12.87
C LEU A 199 3.67 -8.20 13.59
N TYR A 200 4.50 -8.82 14.42
CA TYR A 200 5.57 -8.11 15.14
C TYR A 200 6.76 -7.80 14.24
N GLN A 201 7.15 -8.76 13.40
CA GLN A 201 8.25 -8.61 12.45
C GLN A 201 8.00 -7.53 11.40
N ASN A 202 6.76 -7.38 10.93
CA ASN A 202 6.48 -6.53 9.77
C ASN A 202 6.15 -5.06 10.08
N LEU A 203 5.93 -4.70 11.35
CA LEU A 203 5.60 -3.32 11.75
C LEU A 203 6.69 -2.33 11.30
N VAL A 204 7.96 -2.70 11.50
CA VAL A 204 9.10 -1.85 11.12
C VAL A 204 9.13 -1.57 9.62
N PHE A 205 8.76 -2.53 8.77
CA PHE A 205 8.74 -2.36 7.32
C PHE A 205 7.62 -1.44 6.84
N PHE A 206 6.45 -1.51 7.48
CA PHE A 206 5.37 -0.54 7.23
C PHE A 206 5.79 0.88 7.61
N LEU A 207 6.36 1.05 8.80
CA LEU A 207 6.82 2.36 9.27
C LEU A 207 7.97 2.89 8.42
N ALA A 208 8.91 2.04 8.02
CA ALA A 208 10.01 2.40 7.13
C ALA A 208 9.48 2.88 5.78
N GLY A 209 8.50 2.18 5.19
CA GLY A 209 7.83 2.63 3.97
C GLY A 209 7.13 3.98 4.11
N LEU A 210 6.56 4.27 5.28
CA LEU A 210 5.94 5.55 5.58
C LEU A 210 6.96 6.68 5.70
N TYR A 211 7.98 6.53 6.55
CA TYR A 211 8.96 7.58 6.84
C TYR A 211 9.97 7.77 5.70
N PHE A 212 10.40 6.69 5.05
CA PHE A 212 11.41 6.73 3.99
C PHE A 212 10.82 6.72 2.58
N ARG A 213 9.53 7.06 2.41
CA ARG A 213 8.87 7.14 1.10
C ARG A 213 9.70 7.91 0.04
N PRO A 214 10.25 9.11 0.31
CA PRO A 214 11.06 9.84 -0.67
C PRO A 214 12.38 9.13 -1.02
N LEU A 215 12.94 8.35 -0.10
CA LEU A 215 14.13 7.53 -0.38
C LEU A 215 13.75 6.37 -1.32
N VAL A 216 12.66 5.67 -1.05
CA VAL A 216 12.19 4.56 -1.90
C VAL A 216 11.87 5.05 -3.31
N GLU A 217 11.18 6.19 -3.44
CA GLU A 217 10.91 6.81 -4.75
C GLU A 217 12.21 7.17 -5.49
N ARG A 218 13.23 7.69 -4.79
CA ARG A 218 14.55 7.98 -5.39
C ARG A 218 15.29 6.71 -5.83
N VAL A 219 15.29 5.67 -5.00
CA VAL A 219 15.95 4.39 -5.29
C VAL A 219 15.30 3.75 -6.53
N THR A 220 13.97 3.66 -6.56
CA THR A 220 13.24 3.04 -7.67
C THR A 220 13.37 3.86 -8.96
N ALA A 221 13.36 5.19 -8.90
CA ALA A 221 13.57 6.05 -10.06
C ALA A 221 14.96 5.87 -10.68
N ARG A 222 15.99 5.61 -9.86
CA ARG A 222 17.38 5.47 -10.31
C ARG A 222 17.81 4.03 -10.58
N ALA A 223 16.94 3.05 -10.35
CA ALA A 223 17.26 1.64 -10.46
C ALA A 223 17.86 1.28 -11.83
N ARG A 224 18.89 0.45 -11.83
CA ARG A 224 19.53 -0.10 -13.03
C ARG A 224 19.63 -1.62 -12.94
N GLY A 225 19.88 -2.28 -14.08
CA GLY A 225 20.10 -3.73 -14.12
C GLY A 225 21.25 -4.18 -13.21
N ARG A 226 22.32 -3.38 -13.11
CA ARG A 226 23.40 -3.62 -12.15
C ARG A 226 22.90 -3.66 -10.70
N ASP A 227 22.01 -2.75 -10.31
CA ASP A 227 21.52 -2.69 -8.92
C ASP A 227 20.64 -3.91 -8.61
N LEU A 228 19.89 -4.40 -9.61
CA LEU A 228 19.13 -5.65 -9.51
C LEU A 228 20.06 -6.85 -9.28
N LEU A 229 21.14 -6.95 -10.06
CA LEU A 229 22.14 -8.01 -9.92
C LEU A 229 22.84 -7.93 -8.56
N LEU A 230 23.27 -6.75 -8.13
CA LEU A 230 23.97 -6.55 -6.86
C LEU A 230 23.07 -6.88 -5.66
N THR A 231 21.84 -6.38 -5.64
CA THR A 231 20.89 -6.67 -4.55
C THR A 231 20.41 -8.12 -4.57
N GLY A 232 20.24 -8.71 -5.75
CA GLY A 232 19.92 -10.14 -5.89
C GLY A 232 21.06 -11.04 -5.42
N ALA A 233 22.31 -10.73 -5.78
CA ALA A 233 23.49 -11.47 -5.32
C ALA A 233 23.70 -11.31 -3.81
N ALA A 234 23.56 -10.10 -3.28
CA ALA A 234 23.61 -9.86 -1.84
C ALA A 234 22.52 -10.64 -1.10
N TYR A 235 21.30 -10.66 -1.63
CA TYR A 235 20.22 -11.43 -1.03
C TYR A 235 20.49 -12.94 -1.07
N GLY A 236 20.94 -13.47 -2.21
CA GLY A 236 21.32 -14.87 -2.36
C GLY A 236 22.45 -15.27 -1.40
N LEU A 237 23.45 -14.41 -1.22
CA LEU A 237 24.54 -14.62 -0.27
C LEU A 237 24.04 -14.63 1.19
N VAL A 238 23.14 -13.71 1.54
CA VAL A 238 22.51 -13.69 2.87
C VAL A 238 21.72 -14.96 3.12
N LEU A 239 20.91 -15.42 2.16
CA LEU A 239 20.17 -16.67 2.28
C LEU A 239 21.11 -17.86 2.42
N LEU A 240 22.17 -17.94 1.60
CA LEU A 240 23.18 -18.98 1.69
C LEU A 240 23.86 -19.00 3.06
N ALA A 241 24.27 -17.83 3.58
CA ALA A 241 24.88 -17.71 4.90
C ALA A 241 23.92 -18.14 6.03
N ILE A 242 22.65 -17.73 5.95
CA ILE A 242 21.61 -18.14 6.91
C ILE A 242 21.47 -19.66 6.93
N THR A 243 21.39 -20.29 5.75
CA THR A 243 21.24 -21.74 5.63
C THR A 243 22.50 -22.47 6.11
N ALA A 244 23.69 -22.03 5.69
CA ALA A 244 24.95 -22.68 6.03
C ALA A 244 25.29 -22.59 7.53
N LEU A 245 24.92 -21.49 8.19
CA LEU A 245 25.20 -21.25 9.60
C LEU A 245 24.05 -21.65 10.53
N GLY A 246 22.90 -22.05 9.99
CA GLY A 246 21.68 -22.26 10.78
C GLY A 246 21.21 -20.99 11.49
N ALA A 247 21.56 -19.81 10.97
CA ALA A 247 21.44 -18.53 11.66
C ALA A 247 20.04 -17.87 11.57
N LYS A 248 19.01 -18.64 11.18
CA LYS A 248 17.65 -18.09 10.92
C LYS A 248 17.07 -17.37 12.14
N THR A 249 17.30 -17.90 13.33
CA THR A 249 16.81 -17.37 14.61
C THR A 249 17.81 -16.43 15.31
N TRP A 250 18.95 -16.13 14.69
CA TRP A 250 19.91 -15.20 15.29
C TRP A 250 19.34 -13.78 15.33
N PRO A 251 19.49 -13.06 16.46
CA PRO A 251 18.98 -11.70 16.60
C PRO A 251 19.45 -10.78 15.45
N GLY A 252 18.51 -10.16 14.75
CA GLY A 252 18.79 -9.19 13.69
C GLY A 252 19.03 -9.76 12.30
N VAL A 253 19.34 -11.06 12.17
CA VAL A 253 19.60 -11.69 10.86
C VAL A 253 18.36 -11.64 9.97
N TRP A 254 17.20 -11.99 10.50
CA TRP A 254 15.96 -12.00 9.73
C TRP A 254 15.48 -10.60 9.28
N PRO A 255 15.44 -9.56 10.14
CA PRO A 255 15.19 -8.20 9.69
C PRO A 255 16.20 -7.70 8.66
N ALA A 256 17.49 -8.00 8.83
CA ALA A 256 18.52 -7.61 7.88
C ALA A 256 18.31 -8.27 6.50
N ALA A 257 18.05 -9.58 6.47
CA ALA A 257 17.70 -10.30 5.24
C ALA A 257 16.46 -9.71 4.57
N SER A 258 15.44 -9.37 5.36
CA SER A 258 14.21 -8.76 4.88
C SER A 258 14.42 -7.35 4.31
N VAL A 259 15.37 -6.56 4.85
CA VAL A 259 15.76 -5.26 4.27
C VAL A 259 16.39 -5.45 2.90
N VAL A 260 17.36 -6.35 2.77
CA VAL A 260 18.03 -6.65 1.49
C VAL A 260 17.02 -7.18 0.47
N ALA A 261 16.14 -8.10 0.89
CA ALA A 261 15.07 -8.67 0.08
C ALA A 261 14.07 -7.60 -0.40
N THR A 262 13.69 -6.67 0.49
CA THR A 262 12.80 -5.55 0.17
C THR A 262 13.44 -4.62 -0.84
N LEU A 263 14.73 -4.28 -0.69
CA LEU A 263 15.46 -3.47 -1.68
C LEU A 263 15.52 -4.17 -3.04
N PHE A 264 15.88 -5.46 -3.07
CA PHE A 264 15.85 -6.27 -4.29
C PHE A 264 14.45 -6.25 -4.94
N GLY A 265 13.39 -6.48 -4.17
CA GLY A 265 12.02 -6.48 -4.65
C GLY A 265 11.54 -5.12 -5.18
N LEU A 266 11.93 -4.01 -4.55
CA LEU A 266 11.64 -2.66 -5.03
C LEU A 266 12.32 -2.37 -6.37
N ILE A 267 13.61 -2.72 -6.51
CA ILE A 267 14.37 -2.55 -7.75
C ILE A 267 13.81 -3.46 -8.83
N ALA A 268 13.51 -4.73 -8.52
CA ALA A 268 12.90 -5.68 -9.44
C ALA A 268 11.56 -5.15 -9.98
N ALA A 269 10.70 -4.62 -9.11
CA ALA A 269 9.43 -4.02 -9.52
C ALA A 269 9.62 -2.79 -10.42
N ALA A 270 10.60 -1.92 -10.10
CA ALA A 270 10.95 -0.78 -10.94
C ALA A 270 11.47 -1.22 -12.33
N MET A 271 12.26 -2.29 -12.40
CA MET A 271 12.73 -2.87 -13.67
C MET A 271 11.60 -3.50 -14.47
N MET A 272 10.74 -4.30 -13.84
CA MET A 272 9.56 -4.89 -14.48
C MET A 272 8.64 -3.82 -15.06
N CYS A 273 8.58 -2.64 -14.44
CA CYS A 273 7.81 -1.51 -14.95
C CYS A 273 8.26 -0.98 -16.30
N ARG A 274 9.53 -1.19 -16.68
CA ARG A 274 10.09 -0.77 -17.97
C ARG A 274 9.62 -1.63 -19.14
N VAL A 275 9.05 -2.81 -18.88
CA VAL A 275 8.55 -3.73 -19.89
C VAL A 275 7.01 -3.71 -19.86
N PRO A 276 6.33 -3.00 -20.79
CA PRO A 276 4.88 -2.83 -20.74
C PRO A 276 4.09 -4.14 -20.75
N LEU A 277 4.62 -5.18 -21.41
CA LEU A 277 4.01 -6.51 -21.48
C LEU A 277 3.89 -7.16 -20.09
N ILE A 278 4.86 -6.91 -19.22
CA ILE A 278 4.93 -7.45 -17.85
C ILE A 278 4.21 -6.49 -16.89
N SER A 279 4.45 -5.18 -17.01
CA SER A 279 3.96 -4.19 -16.06
C SER A 279 2.45 -3.96 -16.13
N ARG A 280 1.85 -4.02 -17.32
CA ARG A 280 0.40 -3.82 -17.50
C ARG A 280 -0.44 -4.85 -16.74
N PRO A 281 -0.26 -6.17 -16.93
CA PRO A 281 -1.04 -7.18 -16.21
C PRO A 281 -0.74 -7.14 -14.70
N LEU A 282 0.53 -7.00 -14.29
CA LEU A 282 0.90 -6.97 -12.88
C LEU A 282 0.36 -5.72 -12.16
N SER A 283 0.44 -4.54 -12.79
CA SER A 283 -0.19 -3.33 -12.25
C SER A 283 -1.72 -3.45 -12.20
N ALA A 284 -2.35 -4.08 -13.19
CA ALA A 284 -3.79 -4.34 -13.16
C ALA A 284 -4.19 -5.23 -11.97
N LEU A 285 -3.39 -6.27 -11.73
CA LEU A 285 -3.54 -7.15 -10.57
C LEU A 285 -3.30 -6.41 -9.26
N GLY A 286 -2.25 -5.59 -9.19
CA GLY A 286 -1.89 -4.79 -8.02
C GLY A 286 -2.91 -3.72 -7.64
N ARG A 287 -3.78 -3.32 -8.57
CA ARG A 287 -4.95 -2.47 -8.29
C ARG A 287 -6.12 -3.24 -7.68
N ARG A 288 -6.13 -4.57 -7.78
CA ARG A 288 -7.18 -5.48 -7.31
C ARG A 288 -6.62 -6.57 -6.41
N THR A 289 -5.68 -6.22 -5.52
CA THR A 289 -5.10 -7.20 -4.58
C THR A 289 -6.10 -7.69 -3.54
N LEU A 290 -7.01 -6.82 -3.08
CA LEU A 290 -7.93 -7.15 -1.99
C LEU A 290 -8.83 -8.36 -2.29
N PRO A 291 -9.55 -8.44 -3.43
CA PRO A 291 -10.36 -9.62 -3.74
C PRO A 291 -9.55 -10.91 -3.77
N ILE A 292 -8.37 -10.89 -4.39
CA ILE A 292 -7.49 -12.07 -4.45
C ILE A 292 -7.06 -12.48 -3.04
N TYR A 293 -6.63 -11.51 -2.22
CA TYR A 293 -6.19 -11.74 -0.86
C TYR A 293 -7.26 -12.43 0.00
N VAL A 294 -8.53 -12.04 -0.11
CA VAL A 294 -9.59 -12.64 0.74
C VAL A 294 -10.23 -13.90 0.13
N ILE A 295 -10.27 -14.03 -1.19
CA ILE A 295 -10.97 -15.15 -1.87
C ILE A 295 -10.05 -16.36 -2.08
N HIS A 296 -8.73 -16.18 -2.22
CA HIS A 296 -7.84 -17.26 -2.66
C HIS A 296 -7.84 -18.50 -1.75
N MET A 297 -7.92 -18.34 -0.42
CA MET A 297 -7.89 -19.46 0.51
C MET A 297 -9.13 -20.36 0.40
N PRO A 298 -10.38 -19.83 0.45
CA PRO A 298 -11.57 -20.61 0.15
C PRO A 298 -11.50 -21.34 -1.20
N VAL A 299 -11.02 -20.65 -2.25
CA VAL A 299 -10.89 -21.27 -3.59
C VAL A 299 -9.85 -22.39 -3.58
N LEU A 300 -8.68 -22.17 -2.96
CA LEU A 300 -7.63 -23.17 -2.84
C LEU A 300 -8.11 -24.40 -2.09
N ALA A 301 -8.83 -24.22 -0.98
CA ALA A 301 -9.37 -25.34 -0.19
C ALA A 301 -10.37 -26.19 -0.99
N MET A 302 -11.15 -25.58 -1.89
CA MET A 302 -12.08 -26.32 -2.76
C MET A 302 -11.36 -27.01 -3.92
N LEU A 303 -10.35 -26.38 -4.51
CA LEU A 303 -9.53 -27.01 -5.53
C LEU A 303 -8.74 -28.19 -4.96
N ASP A 304 -8.25 -28.06 -3.73
CA ASP A 304 -7.57 -29.14 -3.00
C ASP A 304 -8.45 -30.41 -2.89
N LEU A 305 -9.71 -30.26 -2.47
CA LEU A 305 -10.66 -31.38 -2.39
C LEU A 305 -10.79 -32.17 -3.70
N VAL A 306 -10.71 -31.48 -4.83
CA VAL A 306 -10.94 -32.07 -6.15
C VAL A 306 -9.63 -32.55 -6.78
N LEU A 307 -8.51 -31.85 -6.56
CA LEU A 307 -7.25 -32.07 -7.27
C LEU A 307 -6.27 -32.98 -6.52
N ALA A 308 -6.23 -32.95 -5.18
CA ALA A 308 -5.19 -33.64 -4.41
C ALA A 308 -5.17 -35.15 -4.67
N GLY A 309 -6.35 -35.79 -4.64
CA GLY A 309 -6.50 -37.23 -4.89
C GLY A 309 -6.06 -37.67 -6.30
N PRO A 310 -6.58 -37.05 -7.38
CA PRO A 310 -6.13 -37.33 -8.74
C PRO A 310 -4.62 -37.11 -8.95
N LEU A 311 -4.05 -36.03 -8.40
CA LEU A 311 -2.64 -35.70 -8.54
C LEU A 311 -1.74 -36.77 -7.87
N ALA A 312 -2.09 -37.22 -6.66
CA ALA A 312 -1.34 -38.27 -5.95
C ALA A 312 -1.34 -39.63 -6.69
N ARG A 313 -2.33 -39.87 -7.56
CA ARG A 313 -2.46 -41.11 -8.33
C ARG A 313 -1.70 -41.08 -9.66
N LEU A 314 -1.15 -39.94 -10.07
CA LEU A 314 -0.42 -39.83 -11.33
C LEU A 314 0.80 -40.76 -11.35
N GLY A 315 0.92 -41.53 -12.44
CA GLY A 315 2.12 -42.32 -12.74
C GLY A 315 3.24 -41.47 -13.32
N ALA A 316 4.46 -42.02 -13.32
CA ALA A 316 5.56 -41.48 -14.12
C ALA A 316 5.27 -41.70 -15.63
N PRO A 317 5.65 -40.77 -16.54
CA PRO A 317 6.43 -39.55 -16.31
C PRO A 317 5.57 -38.31 -15.97
N TRP A 318 4.25 -38.39 -16.10
CA TRP A 318 3.34 -37.25 -15.95
C TRP A 318 3.43 -36.59 -14.57
N SER A 319 3.63 -37.38 -13.51
CA SER A 319 3.85 -36.88 -12.15
C SER A 319 5.00 -35.85 -12.07
N ALA A 320 6.09 -36.02 -12.82
CA ALA A 320 7.22 -35.09 -12.81
C ALA A 320 6.92 -33.76 -13.51
N ILE A 321 6.25 -33.83 -14.67
CA ILE A 321 5.86 -32.63 -15.42
C ILE A 321 4.85 -31.82 -14.63
N VAL A 322 3.86 -32.50 -14.06
CA VAL A 322 2.82 -31.86 -13.25
C VAL A 322 3.42 -31.31 -11.96
N ALA A 323 4.30 -32.04 -11.26
CA ALA A 323 4.96 -31.53 -10.05
C ALA A 323 5.74 -30.23 -10.30
N LEU A 324 6.37 -30.10 -11.48
CA LEU A 324 7.10 -28.88 -11.84
C LEU A 324 6.17 -27.72 -12.17
N ALA A 325 5.09 -27.96 -12.93
CA ALA A 325 4.24 -26.90 -13.46
C ALA A 325 3.08 -26.50 -12.52
N GLU A 326 2.61 -27.43 -11.69
CA GLU A 326 1.39 -27.29 -10.89
C GLU A 326 1.39 -26.01 -10.02
N PRO A 327 2.45 -25.66 -9.26
CA PRO A 327 2.36 -24.51 -8.37
C PRO A 327 2.12 -23.20 -9.12
N VAL A 328 2.73 -23.05 -10.30
CA VAL A 328 2.58 -21.86 -11.16
C VAL A 328 1.19 -21.84 -11.81
N LEU A 329 0.77 -22.97 -12.37
CA LEU A 329 -0.52 -23.09 -13.06
C LEU A 329 -1.70 -22.91 -12.09
N LEU A 330 -1.65 -23.55 -10.92
CA LEU A 330 -2.69 -23.44 -9.91
C LEU A 330 -2.74 -22.02 -9.32
N THR A 331 -1.59 -21.36 -9.11
CA THR A 331 -1.55 -19.95 -8.70
C THR A 331 -2.23 -19.04 -9.72
N ALA A 332 -1.94 -19.22 -11.01
CA ALA A 332 -2.55 -18.44 -12.08
C ALA A 332 -4.07 -18.72 -12.18
N LEU A 333 -4.48 -19.98 -12.05
CA LEU A 333 -5.88 -20.39 -12.03
C LEU A 333 -6.64 -19.76 -10.87
N ILE A 334 -6.10 -19.83 -9.64
CA ILE A 334 -6.72 -19.23 -8.45
C ILE A 334 -6.84 -17.71 -8.60
N ALA A 335 -5.79 -17.04 -9.06
CA ALA A 335 -5.84 -15.60 -9.30
C ALA A 335 -6.91 -15.24 -10.33
N TRP A 336 -7.04 -16.03 -11.41
CA TRP A 336 -8.08 -15.85 -12.43
C TRP A 336 -9.49 -16.07 -11.86
N ILE A 337 -9.72 -17.16 -11.11
CA ILE A 337 -11.02 -17.43 -10.44
C ILE A 337 -11.39 -16.28 -9.50
N CYS A 338 -10.45 -15.80 -8.68
CA CYS A 338 -10.69 -14.69 -7.76
C CYS A 338 -11.14 -13.42 -8.51
N LEU A 339 -10.51 -13.12 -9.65
CA LEU A 339 -10.87 -11.96 -10.48
C LEU A 339 -12.21 -12.13 -11.18
N MET A 340 -12.56 -13.35 -11.62
CA MET A 340 -13.87 -13.66 -12.18
C MET A 340 -14.97 -13.50 -11.13
N LEU A 341 -14.74 -14.00 -9.91
CA LEU A 341 -15.65 -13.84 -8.77
C LEU A 341 -15.82 -12.36 -8.40
N ASP A 342 -14.74 -11.57 -8.31
CA ASP A 342 -14.82 -10.11 -8.11
C ASP A 342 -15.66 -9.45 -9.21
N GLY A 343 -15.47 -9.85 -10.47
CA GLY A 343 -16.27 -9.37 -11.61
C GLY A 343 -17.76 -9.68 -11.45
N GLY A 344 -18.10 -10.90 -11.03
CA GLY A 344 -19.47 -11.33 -10.74
C GLY A 344 -20.08 -10.54 -9.57
N LEU A 345 -19.35 -10.39 -8.46
CA LEU A 345 -19.77 -9.64 -7.28
C LEU A 345 -20.07 -8.17 -7.61
N ARG A 346 -19.27 -7.54 -8.48
CA ARG A 346 -19.50 -6.17 -8.95
C ARG A 346 -20.77 -6.04 -9.80
N ARG A 347 -21.10 -7.05 -10.62
CA ARG A 347 -22.33 -7.03 -11.43
C ARG A 347 -23.58 -7.04 -10.55
N VAL A 348 -23.56 -7.81 -9.46
CA VAL A 348 -24.66 -7.89 -8.48
C VAL A 348 -24.56 -6.87 -7.34
N ARG A 349 -23.54 -5.98 -7.37
CA ARG A 349 -23.25 -4.95 -6.35
C ARG A 349 -22.97 -5.49 -4.93
N ALA A 350 -22.71 -6.79 -4.80
CA ALA A 350 -22.36 -7.42 -3.53
C ALA A 350 -20.93 -7.06 -3.08
N ASP A 351 -20.09 -6.56 -4.00
CA ASP A 351 -18.74 -6.06 -3.69
C ASP A 351 -18.75 -4.93 -2.65
N ARG A 352 -19.84 -4.16 -2.56
CA ARG A 352 -19.99 -3.07 -1.57
C ARG A 352 -20.12 -3.54 -0.12
N VAL A 353 -20.47 -4.82 0.07
CA VAL A 353 -20.62 -5.45 1.39
C VAL A 353 -19.48 -6.43 1.61
N LEU A 354 -19.16 -7.27 0.62
CA LEU A 354 -18.14 -8.30 0.77
C LEU A 354 -16.72 -7.75 0.64
N LEU A 355 -16.50 -6.67 -0.11
CA LEU A 355 -15.15 -6.15 -0.41
C LEU A 355 -14.98 -4.66 -0.02
N ASP A 356 -16.02 -4.05 0.55
CA ASP A 356 -15.98 -2.70 1.10
C ASP A 356 -16.90 -2.57 2.32
N LEU A 357 -16.78 -1.44 3.02
CA LEU A 357 -17.61 -1.15 4.19
C LEU A 357 -19.00 -0.64 3.74
N PRO A 358 -20.11 -1.26 4.18
CA PRO A 358 -21.47 -0.87 3.82
C PRO A 358 -21.75 0.61 4.14
N GLY A 359 -22.37 1.34 3.21
CA GLY A 359 -22.69 2.76 3.36
C GLY A 359 -21.56 3.73 2.97
N GLY A 360 -20.51 3.27 2.29
CA GLY A 360 -19.57 4.17 1.61
C GLY A 360 -20.26 4.92 0.46
N ALA A 361 -20.23 6.25 0.49
CA ALA A 361 -20.63 7.04 -0.67
C ALA A 361 -19.79 6.61 -1.89
N PRO A 362 -20.38 6.46 -3.08
CA PRO A 362 -19.62 6.13 -4.28
C PRO A 362 -18.51 7.16 -4.45
N ALA A 363 -17.28 6.70 -4.69
CA ALA A 363 -16.08 7.53 -4.88
C ALA A 363 -16.09 8.33 -6.21
N GLY A 364 -17.25 8.90 -6.57
CA GLY A 364 -17.47 9.64 -7.80
C GLY A 364 -18.78 10.41 -7.72
N ARG A 365 -18.83 11.45 -6.88
CA ARG A 365 -19.74 12.62 -6.98
C ARG A 365 -19.40 13.69 -5.92
N HIS A 366 -18.11 13.95 -5.70
CA HIS A 366 -17.65 15.22 -5.11
C HIS A 366 -16.71 15.92 -6.10
N ALA A 367 -17.21 16.08 -7.31
CA ALA A 367 -16.92 17.24 -8.14
C ALA A 367 -18.26 17.97 -8.32
N GLN A 368 -18.87 18.40 -7.21
CA GLN A 368 -19.67 19.60 -7.31
C GLN A 368 -18.67 20.66 -7.75
N HIS A 369 -18.86 21.15 -8.97
CA HIS A 369 -18.22 22.37 -9.47
C HIS A 369 -18.05 23.33 -8.29
N PRO A 370 -16.82 23.83 -8.00
CA PRO A 370 -16.78 25.17 -7.44
C PRO A 370 -17.61 26.00 -8.41
N ARG A 371 -18.69 26.66 -7.93
CA ARG A 371 -19.38 27.67 -8.71
C ARG A 371 -18.30 28.43 -9.46
N SER A 372 -18.36 28.40 -10.78
CA SER A 372 -17.44 29.10 -11.66
C SER A 372 -17.29 30.50 -11.10
N VAL A 373 -16.15 30.78 -10.45
CA VAL A 373 -15.72 32.14 -10.23
C VAL A 373 -15.56 32.66 -11.65
N GLN A 374 -16.49 33.52 -12.06
CA GLN A 374 -16.38 34.20 -13.35
C GLN A 374 -14.97 34.80 -13.41
N PRO A 375 -14.25 34.64 -14.52
CA PRO A 375 -12.98 35.33 -14.67
C PRO A 375 -13.25 36.82 -14.49
N VAL A 376 -12.64 37.41 -13.47
CA VAL A 376 -12.59 38.86 -13.30
C VAL A 376 -12.02 39.40 -14.61
N GLN A 377 -12.82 40.18 -15.32
CA GLN A 377 -12.35 40.84 -16.53
C GLN A 377 -11.14 41.72 -16.17
N PRO A 378 -10.07 41.73 -16.98
CA PRO A 378 -8.96 42.63 -16.74
C PRO A 378 -9.48 44.08 -16.75
N VAL A 379 -9.22 44.79 -15.65
CA VAL A 379 -9.50 46.22 -15.53
C VAL A 379 -8.73 46.94 -16.64
N PRO A 380 -9.38 47.78 -17.47
CA PRO A 380 -8.68 48.55 -18.49
C PRO A 380 -7.65 49.50 -17.84
N PRO A 381 -6.51 49.75 -18.49
CA PRO A 381 -5.48 50.62 -17.94
C PRO A 381 -6.03 52.03 -17.72
N ALA A 382 -5.65 52.64 -16.61
CA ALA A 382 -6.04 54.01 -16.26
C ALA A 382 -5.56 54.99 -17.34
N PRO A 383 -6.35 56.05 -17.65
CA PRO A 383 -5.93 57.08 -18.57
C PRO A 383 -4.67 57.81 -18.05
N PRO A 384 -3.78 58.29 -18.93
CA PRO A 384 -2.56 58.98 -18.52
C PRO A 384 -2.88 60.24 -17.73
N MET A 385 -2.14 60.44 -16.63
CA MET A 385 -2.27 61.63 -15.79
C MET A 385 -1.90 62.90 -16.58
N PRO A 386 -2.62 64.02 -16.38
CA PRO A 386 -2.23 65.30 -16.94
C PRO A 386 -0.91 65.79 -16.31
N PRO A 387 -0.10 66.59 -17.04
CA PRO A 387 1.20 67.05 -16.56
C PRO A 387 1.06 67.90 -15.30
N ALA A 388 2.01 67.71 -14.37
CA ALA A 388 2.09 68.43 -13.11
C ALA A 388 2.19 69.95 -13.35
N GLN A 389 1.33 70.71 -12.70
CA GLN A 389 1.45 72.18 -12.67
C GLN A 389 2.62 72.59 -11.75
N PRO A 390 3.40 73.61 -12.12
CA PRO A 390 4.49 74.10 -11.28
C PRO A 390 3.95 74.75 -10.00
N VAL A 391 4.50 74.31 -8.86
CA VAL A 391 4.23 74.86 -7.53
C VAL A 391 4.73 76.30 -7.46
N GLN A 392 3.85 77.25 -7.14
CA GLN A 392 4.25 78.62 -6.85
C GLN A 392 4.84 78.72 -5.43
N PRO A 393 5.94 79.47 -5.22
CA PRO A 393 6.49 79.68 -3.89
C PRO A 393 5.60 80.64 -3.08
N VAL A 394 5.15 80.19 -1.90
CA VAL A 394 4.44 81.02 -0.93
C VAL A 394 5.42 82.03 -0.32
N ARG A 395 5.13 83.32 -0.49
CA ARG A 395 5.87 84.44 0.12
C ARG A 395 5.74 84.43 1.64
N ALA A 396 6.86 84.58 2.33
CA ALA A 396 6.91 84.93 3.74
C ALA A 396 6.41 86.36 3.96
N ALA A 397 5.52 86.57 4.94
CA ALA A 397 5.22 87.86 5.54
C ALA A 397 5.08 87.69 7.07
N GLN A 398 5.61 88.68 7.78
CA GLN A 398 6.13 88.68 9.15
C GLN A 398 5.09 88.89 10.28
N PRO A 399 5.48 88.78 11.58
CA PRO A 399 4.60 88.50 12.72
C PRO A 399 4.02 89.77 13.38
N GLY A 400 2.83 89.64 13.96
CA GLY A 400 2.15 90.66 14.78
C GLY A 400 1.64 90.08 16.10
N TRP A 401 1.80 90.85 17.17
CA TRP A 401 1.87 90.46 18.59
C TRP A 401 0.55 90.69 19.38
N SER A 402 0.12 89.69 20.19
CA SER A 402 -0.53 89.69 21.54
C SER A 402 -1.82 90.51 21.84
N PRO A 403 -2.54 90.33 23.00
CA PRO A 403 -2.32 89.41 24.14
C PRO A 403 -3.55 88.71 24.80
N ALA A 404 -3.23 87.75 25.68
CA ALA A 404 -3.90 87.36 26.94
C ALA A 404 -5.24 86.57 26.94
N ARG A 405 -5.20 85.34 27.47
CA ARG A 405 -5.60 85.09 28.86
C ARG A 405 -5.07 83.77 29.43
N THR A 406 -4.56 83.93 30.65
CA THR A 406 -3.93 83.05 31.61
C THR A 406 -4.93 82.04 32.21
N GLY A 407 -4.42 80.89 32.68
CA GLY A 407 -5.04 80.13 33.77
C GLY A 407 -5.45 78.71 33.41
N ASP A 408 -4.52 77.77 33.62
CA ASP A 408 -4.65 76.76 34.68
C ASP A 408 -4.07 75.39 34.30
N LEU A 409 -2.96 75.10 35.00
CA LEU A 409 -2.72 73.86 35.75
C LEU A 409 -2.42 72.58 34.96
N LEU A 410 -1.11 72.39 34.80
CA LEU A 410 -0.36 71.15 35.02
C LEU A 410 -1.03 70.21 36.04
N GLN A 411 -1.19 68.93 35.70
CA GLN A 411 -0.77 67.78 36.52
C GLN A 411 -1.15 66.43 35.87
N GLU A 412 -0.14 65.68 35.41
CA GLU A 412 -0.10 64.20 35.56
C GLU A 412 0.13 63.85 37.05
N PRO A 413 0.11 62.57 37.57
CA PRO A 413 0.20 61.22 36.94
C PRO A 413 -0.67 60.17 37.71
N PRO A 414 -0.27 58.91 38.06
CA PRO A 414 0.56 57.86 37.43
C PRO A 414 -0.13 56.46 37.33
N TYR A 415 0.64 55.52 36.78
CA TYR A 415 0.51 54.05 36.84
C TYR A 415 0.21 53.48 38.23
N GLU A 416 -0.65 52.45 38.31
CA GLU A 416 -0.66 51.50 39.42
C GLU A 416 -1.02 50.07 38.98
N VAL A 417 -0.39 49.12 39.67
CA VAL A 417 -0.38 47.67 39.49
C VAL A 417 -1.10 47.03 40.70
N ARG A 418 -1.61 45.80 40.51
CA ARG A 418 -2.05 44.76 41.49
C ARG A 418 -3.54 44.74 41.92
N PRO A 419 -4.05 43.64 42.51
CA PRO A 419 -3.38 42.43 43.06
C PRO A 419 -3.13 41.27 42.09
#